data_AF-A0A165YCG3-F1
#
_entry.id   AF-A0A165YCG3-F1
#
_cell.length_a   1.000
_cell.length_b   1.000
_cell.length_c   1.000
_cell.angle_alpha   90.00
_cell.angle_beta   90.00
_cell.angle_gamma   90.00
#
_symmetry.space_group_name_H-M   'P 1'
#
loop_
_entity.id
_entity.type
_entity.pdbx_description
1 polymer ?
#
loop_
_entity_poly.entity_id
_entity_poly.type
_entity_poly.pdbx_seq_one_letter_code
_entity_poly.pdbx_strand_id
1 'polypeptide(L)'
;MFPISCNAFGDIVAVVQIVHDIVVALDGARGAAEEYRQFIHVLSALGAVMDGVYCLAKDSQDENLKQIVLEEVRRCCVDINSAHSSVARFEKLEETSSGLSAGGIITKLHWHFRKASDAAKYAKRFGESHQRLNSFIGLLGPRSTSQIIEVQHLRSLQAAQDHNRAVLQAVRDQEHTILRSTEEIKAVALAAIQQASLQSRQHIVEQVLTRPFLTSAQDRRVASRAKRVTDMIFDSLAPQTPAAQRDRFLSLLAPIFVAGAALVAQTHVSSQWHSIVFLPAICALLVQVLWLQSSTPMYAGFNHENAIFLVDFFGDKITVPFQFCRTSEMFHRFLDLLYSDSDNDAMTFVRSRLYELYLRDSSQLISSGNWLSYILPGACLEMGIILVPALNTATLCPYCQCKYDVKAGYEVIW
;
A
#
# COMPACT_ATOMS: atom_id res chain seq x y z
N MET A 1 13.77 48.62 23.73
CA MET A 1 13.73 47.44 22.83
C MET A 1 15.09 46.77 22.89
N PHE A 2 15.13 45.48 23.21
CA PHE A 2 16.37 44.73 23.36
C PHE A 2 16.86 44.25 21.98
N PRO A 3 18.16 44.37 21.65
CA PRO A 3 18.69 43.80 20.41
C PRO A 3 18.50 42.28 20.43
N ILE A 4 17.85 41.73 19.41
CA ILE A 4 17.69 40.29 19.25
C ILE A 4 19.05 39.73 18.80
N SER A 5 19.84 39.22 19.74
CA SER A 5 21.05 38.45 19.42
C SER A 5 20.66 36.98 19.29
N CYS A 6 20.88 36.39 18.11
CA CYS A 6 20.62 34.97 17.85
C CYS A 6 21.91 34.17 18.11
N ASN A 7 22.34 34.09 19.37
CA ASN A 7 23.61 33.47 19.74
C ASN A 7 23.46 31.98 20.11
N ALA A 8 22.29 31.57 20.57
CA ALA A 8 21.97 30.20 20.97
C ALA A 8 20.71 29.67 20.28
N PHE A 9 20.53 28.34 20.28
CA PHE A 9 19.33 27.68 19.76
C PHE A 9 18.03 28.15 20.41
N GLY A 10 18.06 28.51 21.70
CA GLY A 10 16.92 29.09 22.40
C GLY A 10 16.46 30.44 21.81
N ASP A 11 17.36 31.18 21.18
CA ASP A 11 17.03 32.46 20.56
C ASP A 11 16.23 32.28 19.26
N ILE A 12 16.34 31.11 18.60
CA ILE A 12 15.57 30.79 17.39
C ILE A 12 14.08 30.77 17.72
N VAL A 13 13.70 30.14 18.83
CA VAL A 13 12.30 30.09 19.29
C VAL A 13 11.77 31.50 19.57
N ALA A 14 12.60 32.35 20.20
CA ALA A 14 12.23 33.74 20.44
C ALA A 14 12.02 34.52 19.13
N VAL A 15 12.84 34.26 18.10
CA VAL A 15 12.69 34.89 16.78
C VAL A 15 11.43 34.43 16.07
N VAL A 16 11.11 33.12 16.13
CA VAL A 16 9.86 32.58 15.57
C VAL A 16 8.65 33.25 16.22
N GLN A 17 8.67 33.41 17.55
CA GLN A 17 7.60 34.11 18.26
C GLN A 17 7.47 35.56 17.81
N ILE A 18 8.58 36.28 17.64
CA ILE A 18 8.57 37.66 17.15
C ILE A 18 8.02 37.75 15.72
N VAL A 19 8.40 36.82 14.84
CA VAL A 19 7.84 36.74 13.47
C VAL A 19 6.33 36.51 13.52
N HIS A 20 5.86 35.61 14.37
CA HIS A 20 4.43 35.34 14.56
C HIS A 20 3.69 36.58 15.09
N ASP A 21 4.22 37.25 16.11
CA ASP A 21 3.62 38.46 16.69
C ASP A 21 3.54 39.59 15.65
N ILE A 22 4.57 39.74 14.81
CA ILE A 22 4.55 40.65 13.66
C ILE A 22 3.44 40.25 12.68
N VAL A 23 3.37 38.99 12.27
CA VAL A 23 2.33 38.51 11.34
C VAL A 23 0.92 38.81 11.87
N VAL A 24 0.65 38.53 13.15
CA VAL A 24 -0.65 38.82 13.78
C VAL A 24 -0.96 40.31 13.82
N ALA A 25 0.03 41.14 14.15
CA ALA A 25 -0.13 42.60 14.18
C ALA A 25 -0.41 43.17 12.77
N LEU A 26 0.26 42.64 11.74
CA LEU A 26 0.08 43.06 10.36
C LEU A 26 -1.25 42.57 9.75
N ASP A 27 -1.71 41.36 10.10
CA ASP A 27 -2.98 40.79 9.60
C ASP A 27 -4.23 41.57 10.09
N GLY A 28 -4.14 42.18 11.28
CA GLY A 28 -5.18 43.07 11.81
C GLY A 28 -5.41 44.36 11.00
N ALA A 29 -4.48 44.75 10.13
CA ALA A 29 -4.56 45.96 9.30
C ALA A 29 -5.39 45.72 8.02
N ARG A 30 -6.72 45.61 8.16
CA ARG A 30 -7.65 45.41 7.03
C ARG A 30 -7.53 46.51 5.96
N GLY A 31 -7.30 46.11 4.70
CA GLY A 31 -7.26 46.99 3.52
C GLY A 31 -5.87 47.22 2.92
N ALA A 32 -4.87 46.44 3.32
CA ALA A 32 -3.51 46.56 2.79
C ALA A 32 -3.38 46.10 1.33
N ALA A 33 -2.40 46.67 0.62
CA ALA A 33 -2.02 46.34 -0.74
C ALA A 33 -1.58 44.87 -0.89
N GLU A 34 -1.66 44.33 -2.09
CA GLU A 34 -1.33 42.93 -2.38
C GLU A 34 0.11 42.58 -1.97
N GLU A 35 1.05 43.50 -2.17
CA GLU A 35 2.46 43.35 -1.80
C GLU A 35 2.65 43.18 -0.28
N TYR A 36 1.77 43.78 0.52
CA TYR A 36 1.80 43.64 1.97
C TYR A 36 1.24 42.29 2.41
N ARG A 37 0.19 41.77 1.75
CA ARG A 37 -0.31 40.41 1.98
C ARG A 37 0.74 39.37 1.61
N GLN A 38 1.41 39.56 0.48
CA GLN A 38 2.52 38.72 0.07
C GLN A 38 3.65 38.73 1.12
N PHE A 39 3.97 39.90 1.67
CA PHE A 39 4.97 40.02 2.73
C PHE A 39 4.58 39.26 4.01
N ILE A 40 3.32 39.38 4.46
CA ILE A 40 2.79 38.62 5.60
C ILE A 40 2.89 37.10 5.33
N HIS A 41 2.51 36.67 4.13
CA HIS A 41 2.56 35.25 3.76
C HIS A 41 4.00 34.70 3.80
N VAL A 42 4.96 35.46 3.26
CA VAL A 42 6.38 35.08 3.30
C VAL A 42 6.93 35.04 4.72
N LEU A 43 6.56 36.00 5.59
CA LEU A 43 6.97 35.99 7.00
C LEU A 43 6.40 34.79 7.75
N SER A 44 5.12 34.45 7.51
CA SER A 44 4.48 33.28 8.11
C SER A 44 5.18 31.99 7.68
N ALA A 45 5.44 31.83 6.38
CA ALA A 45 6.18 30.69 5.84
C ALA A 45 7.60 30.60 6.43
N LEU A 46 8.30 31.74 6.55
CA LEU A 46 9.64 31.80 7.16
C LEU A 46 9.60 31.34 8.63
N GLY A 47 8.63 31.80 9.41
CA GLY A 47 8.44 31.39 10.81
C GLY A 47 8.24 29.87 10.94
N ALA A 48 7.36 29.30 10.12
CA ALA A 48 7.12 27.86 10.09
C ALA A 48 8.37 27.04 9.72
N VAL A 49 9.14 27.51 8.73
CA VAL A 49 10.38 26.84 8.32
C VAL A 49 11.47 26.95 9.39
N MET A 50 11.60 28.11 10.05
CA MET A 50 12.55 28.28 11.16
C MET A 50 12.23 27.35 12.33
N ASP A 51 10.94 27.13 12.63
CA ASP A 51 10.50 26.17 13.64
C ASP A 51 10.83 24.71 13.25
N GLY A 52 10.57 24.35 11.99
CA GLY A 52 10.92 23.02 11.46
C GLY A 52 12.43 22.75 11.49
N VAL A 53 13.24 23.72 11.05
CA VAL A 53 14.70 23.65 11.10
C VAL A 53 15.19 23.56 12.54
N TYR A 54 14.60 24.30 13.47
CA TYR A 54 14.95 24.22 14.89
C TYR A 54 14.72 22.81 15.45
N CYS A 55 13.55 22.22 15.20
CA CYS A 55 13.22 20.87 15.65
C CYS A 55 14.23 19.84 15.09
N LEU A 56 14.51 19.90 13.79
CA LEU A 56 15.45 18.98 13.13
C LEU A 56 16.89 19.17 13.62
N ALA A 57 17.33 20.42 13.81
CA ALA A 57 18.69 20.72 14.25
C ALA A 57 18.91 20.33 15.72
N LYS A 58 17.88 20.46 16.58
CA LYS A 58 17.93 20.07 17.99
C LYS A 58 18.20 18.57 18.15
N ASP A 59 17.58 17.76 17.31
CA ASP A 59 17.69 16.29 17.36
C ASP A 59 18.90 15.75 16.58
N SER A 60 19.54 16.60 15.75
CA SER A 60 20.74 16.23 15.00
C SER A 60 21.97 16.03 15.90
N GLN A 61 22.85 15.07 15.56
CA GLN A 61 24.17 14.93 16.19
C GLN A 61 25.29 15.68 15.44
N ASP A 62 24.99 16.25 14.27
CA ASP A 62 25.96 16.92 13.42
C ASP A 62 26.15 18.38 13.84
N GLU A 63 27.18 18.65 14.65
CA GLU A 63 27.50 19.97 15.18
C GLU A 63 27.86 20.99 14.09
N ASN A 64 28.44 20.55 12.96
CA ASN A 64 28.73 21.44 11.85
C ASN A 64 27.44 21.92 11.17
N LEU A 65 26.48 21.01 10.97
CA LEU A 65 25.19 21.33 10.39
C LEU A 65 24.36 22.24 11.32
N LYS A 66 24.41 21.99 12.63
CA LYS A 66 23.83 22.91 13.65
C LYS A 66 24.40 24.31 13.53
N GLN A 67 25.71 24.44 13.37
CA GLN A 67 26.37 25.74 13.22
C GLN A 67 25.97 26.44 11.92
N ILE A 68 25.85 25.71 10.81
CA ILE A 68 25.38 26.27 9.52
C ILE A 68 23.93 26.78 9.65
N VAL A 69 23.05 26.01 10.29
CA VAL A 69 21.68 26.41 10.59
C VAL A 69 21.63 27.66 11.45
N LEU A 70 22.41 27.71 12.54
CA LEU A 70 22.49 28.88 13.41
C LEU A 70 22.95 30.12 12.66
N GLU A 71 23.93 29.98 11.77
CA GLU A 71 24.44 31.10 10.98
C GLU A 71 23.39 31.63 9.99
N GLU A 72 22.61 30.75 9.36
CA GLU A 72 21.53 31.18 8.48
C GLU A 72 20.38 31.84 9.26
N VAL A 73 20.04 31.32 10.43
CA VAL A 73 19.05 31.95 11.31
C VAL A 73 19.53 33.32 11.78
N ARG A 74 20.82 33.49 12.11
CA ARG A 74 21.40 34.82 12.43
C ARG A 74 21.22 35.80 11.29
N ARG A 75 21.46 35.38 10.04
CA ARG A 75 21.21 36.24 8.86
C ARG A 75 19.74 36.65 8.76
N CYS A 76 18.81 35.72 8.99
CA CYS A 76 17.39 36.03 9.04
C CYS A 76 17.09 37.07 10.14
N CYS A 77 17.68 36.91 11.33
CA CYS A 77 17.52 37.88 12.43
C CYS A 77 18.02 39.27 12.05
N VAL A 78 19.14 39.38 11.31
CA VAL A 78 19.66 40.66 10.82
C VAL A 78 18.68 41.31 9.85
N ASP A 79 18.11 40.54 8.91
CA ASP A 79 17.12 41.06 7.97
C ASP A 79 15.80 41.46 8.64
N ILE A 80 15.33 40.69 9.64
CA ILE A 80 14.15 41.04 10.47
C ILE A 80 14.41 42.34 11.24
N ASN A 81 15.56 42.48 11.89
CA ASN A 81 15.93 43.70 12.61
C ASN A 81 16.07 44.90 11.66
N SER A 82 16.60 44.69 10.45
CA SER A 82 16.69 45.70 9.42
C SER A 82 15.30 46.16 8.95
N ALA A 83 14.39 45.21 8.69
CA ALA A 83 13.00 45.48 8.36
C ALA A 83 12.31 46.25 9.49
N HIS A 84 12.44 45.78 10.73
CA HIS A 84 11.87 46.41 11.91
C HIS A 84 12.41 47.84 12.13
N SER A 85 13.73 48.06 12.05
CA SER A 85 14.33 49.39 12.19
C SER A 85 13.96 50.35 11.04
N SER A 86 13.64 49.80 9.87
CA SER A 86 13.07 50.56 8.76
C SER A 86 11.66 51.00 9.13
N VAL A 87 10.83 50.12 9.69
CA VAL A 87 9.46 50.44 10.16
C VAL A 87 9.45 51.46 11.31
N ALA A 88 10.25 51.26 12.36
CA ALA A 88 10.27 52.12 13.56
C ALA A 88 10.71 53.56 13.29
N ARG A 89 11.59 53.78 12.29
CA ARG A 89 11.98 55.14 11.85
C ARG A 89 10.79 55.95 11.33
N PHE A 90 9.72 55.31 10.87
CA PHE A 90 8.53 55.98 10.37
C PHE A 90 7.51 56.30 11.46
N GLU A 91 7.38 55.49 12.52
CA GLU A 91 6.52 55.81 13.67
C GLU A 91 6.96 57.12 14.35
N LYS A 92 8.27 57.33 14.46
CA LYS A 92 8.82 58.58 15.00
C LYS A 92 8.50 59.82 14.16
N LEU A 93 8.24 59.66 12.85
CA LEU A 93 7.81 60.74 11.97
C LEU A 93 6.31 61.05 12.12
N GLU A 94 5.51 60.04 12.48
CA GLU A 94 4.08 60.17 12.73
C GLU A 94 3.80 60.96 14.02
N GLU A 95 4.54 60.67 15.10
CA GLU A 95 4.45 61.40 16.38
C GLU A 95 4.79 62.89 16.25
N THR A 96 5.66 63.27 15.31
CA THR A 96 5.99 64.68 15.06
C THR A 96 4.94 65.44 14.24
N SER A 97 3.93 64.75 13.70
CA SER A 97 2.95 65.31 12.76
C SER A 97 1.56 65.60 13.36
N SER A 98 1.42 65.55 14.70
CA SER A 98 0.14 65.71 15.43
C SER A 98 -0.51 67.12 15.36
N GLY A 99 -0.17 67.94 14.38
CA GLY A 99 -0.78 69.24 14.09
C GLY A 99 -1.73 69.17 12.90
N LEU A 100 -3.01 68.90 13.19
CA LEU A 100 -4.24 69.17 12.40
C LEU A 100 -4.22 69.10 10.85
N SER A 101 -5.02 68.16 10.36
CA SER A 101 -5.86 68.25 9.15
C SER A 101 -5.18 68.07 7.78
N ALA A 102 -5.80 67.24 6.93
CA ALA A 102 -5.37 66.82 5.57
C ALA A 102 -4.11 65.94 5.43
N GLY A 103 -3.18 65.96 6.39
CA GLY A 103 -1.94 65.17 6.35
C GLY A 103 -2.14 63.65 6.32
N GLY A 104 -3.11 63.10 7.08
CA GLY A 104 -3.26 61.66 7.27
C GLY A 104 -3.53 60.83 6.01
N ILE A 105 -4.14 61.41 4.97
CA ILE A 105 -4.39 60.71 3.69
C ILE A 105 -3.09 60.64 2.87
N ILE A 106 -2.27 61.70 2.89
CA ILE A 106 -0.96 61.72 2.25
C ILE A 106 0.01 60.81 3.02
N THR A 107 -0.05 60.76 4.35
CA THR A 107 0.76 59.80 5.13
C THR A 107 0.38 58.36 4.82
N LYS A 108 -0.93 58.07 4.64
CA LYS A 108 -1.42 56.73 4.28
C LYS A 108 -1.03 56.33 2.85
N LEU A 109 -1.10 57.25 1.87
CA LEU A 109 -0.63 57.03 0.50
C LEU A 109 0.90 56.96 0.41
N HIS A 110 1.62 57.78 1.18
CA HIS A 110 3.08 57.75 1.27
C HIS A 110 3.57 56.49 1.95
N TRP A 111 2.85 56.00 2.96
CA TRP A 111 2.98 54.64 3.49
C TRP A 111 2.73 53.61 2.37
N HIS A 112 1.63 53.74 1.63
CA HIS A 112 1.27 52.81 0.56
C HIS A 112 2.32 52.73 -0.55
N PHE A 113 2.93 53.86 -0.95
CA PHE A 113 3.89 53.93 -2.06
C PHE A 113 5.34 53.65 -1.64
N ARG A 114 5.81 54.13 -0.48
CA ARG A 114 7.17 53.84 -0.01
C ARG A 114 7.31 52.48 0.65
N LYS A 115 6.25 51.95 1.30
CA LYS A 115 6.33 50.62 1.90
C LYS A 115 6.18 49.50 0.91
N ALA A 116 5.53 49.69 -0.24
CA ALA A 116 5.44 48.62 -1.24
C ALA A 116 6.82 48.20 -1.76
N SER A 117 7.72 49.14 -2.06
CA SER A 117 9.08 48.81 -2.52
C SER A 117 9.94 48.18 -1.43
N ASP A 118 9.85 48.66 -0.19
CA ASP A 118 10.58 48.07 0.94
C ASP A 118 10.01 46.71 1.33
N ALA A 119 8.68 46.55 1.34
CA ALA A 119 8.02 45.27 1.60
C ALA A 119 8.37 44.25 0.52
N ALA A 120 8.36 44.62 -0.76
CA ALA A 120 8.80 43.74 -1.84
C ALA A 120 10.28 43.34 -1.70
N LYS A 121 11.15 44.29 -1.32
CA LYS A 121 12.57 44.03 -1.05
C LYS A 121 12.76 43.03 0.10
N TYR A 122 12.05 43.20 1.22
CA TYR A 122 12.15 42.29 2.35
C TYR A 122 11.46 40.96 2.08
N ALA A 123 10.32 40.93 1.38
CA ALA A 123 9.67 39.72 0.91
C ALA A 123 10.62 38.88 0.05
N LYS A 124 11.36 39.52 -0.87
CA LYS A 124 12.39 38.82 -1.67
C LYS A 124 13.49 38.21 -0.79
N ARG A 125 14.06 38.99 0.14
CA ARG A 125 15.12 38.50 1.05
C ARG A 125 14.67 37.37 1.95
N PHE A 126 13.45 37.47 2.50
CA PHE A 126 12.86 36.41 3.30
C PHE A 126 12.51 35.19 2.46
N GLY A 127 12.08 35.36 1.22
CA GLY A 127 11.89 34.26 0.27
C GLY A 127 13.18 33.50 -0.02
N GLU A 128 14.28 34.22 -0.26
CA GLU A 128 15.61 33.61 -0.46
C GLU A 128 16.08 32.86 0.81
N SER A 129 15.85 33.44 1.98
CA SER A 129 16.21 32.82 3.26
C SER A 129 15.36 31.57 3.55
N HIS A 130 14.06 31.63 3.26
CA HIS A 130 13.14 30.51 3.32
C HIS A 130 13.59 29.35 2.42
N GLN A 131 14.02 29.64 1.18
CA GLN A 131 14.56 28.61 0.26
C GLN A 131 15.84 27.96 0.81
N ARG A 132 16.77 28.74 1.36
CA ARG A 132 18.01 28.21 1.97
C ARG A 132 17.70 27.34 3.19
N LEU A 133 16.82 27.79 4.07
CA LEU A 133 16.40 27.02 5.24
C LEU A 133 15.67 25.72 4.84
N ASN A 134 14.80 25.75 3.83
CA ASN A 134 14.17 24.53 3.29
C ASN A 134 15.19 23.57 2.68
N SER A 135 16.26 24.07 2.06
CA SER A 135 17.35 23.23 1.58
C SER A 135 18.03 22.51 2.76
N PHE A 136 18.18 23.17 3.91
CA PHE A 136 18.68 22.51 5.13
C PHE A 136 17.70 21.48 5.70
N ILE A 137 16.38 21.73 5.66
CA ILE A 137 15.36 20.71 5.98
C ILE A 137 15.55 19.48 5.08
N GLY A 138 15.74 19.68 3.78
CA GLY A 138 15.99 18.61 2.82
C GLY A 138 17.28 17.82 3.07
N LEU A 139 18.30 18.44 3.68
CA LEU A 139 19.54 17.76 4.07
C LEU A 139 19.43 17.06 5.44
N LEU A 140 18.65 17.64 6.36
CA LEU A 140 18.40 17.11 7.70
C LEU A 140 17.37 15.97 7.71
N GLY A 141 16.41 16.04 6.80
CA GLY A 141 15.27 15.12 6.69
C GLY A 141 15.67 13.67 6.41
N PRO A 142 16.46 13.37 5.36
CA PRO A 142 16.83 12.00 5.00
C PRO A 142 17.61 11.27 6.10
N ARG A 143 18.44 11.99 6.87
CA ARG A 143 19.18 11.39 8.00
C ARG A 143 18.28 11.07 9.18
N SER A 144 17.31 11.93 9.47
CA SER A 144 16.37 11.73 10.57
C SER A 144 15.33 10.65 10.24
N THR A 145 14.81 10.64 9.01
CA THR A 145 13.88 9.59 8.56
C THR A 145 14.55 8.24 8.40
N SER A 146 15.80 8.18 7.92
CA SER A 146 16.54 6.91 7.83
C SER A 146 16.71 6.27 9.21
N GLN A 147 17.06 7.05 10.25
CA GLN A 147 17.17 6.52 11.61
C GLN A 147 15.82 6.07 12.19
N ILE A 148 14.75 6.83 11.96
CA ILE A 148 13.41 6.44 12.41
C ILE A 148 12.94 5.18 11.70
N ILE A 149 13.16 5.08 10.39
CA ILE A 149 12.80 3.91 9.57
C ILE A 149 13.61 2.70 10.02
N GLU A 150 14.91 2.84 10.30
CA GLU A 150 15.75 1.75 10.80
C GLU A 150 15.28 1.25 12.17
N VAL A 151 14.97 2.17 13.10
CA VAL A 151 14.41 1.82 14.41
C VAL A 151 13.03 1.17 14.28
N GLN A 152 12.19 1.66 13.38
CA GLN A 152 10.85 1.12 13.14
C GLN A 152 10.92 -0.25 12.46
N HIS A 153 11.86 -0.44 11.52
CA HIS A 153 12.13 -1.72 10.88
C HIS A 153 12.66 -2.73 11.89
N LEU A 154 13.57 -2.34 12.80
CA LEU A 154 14.04 -3.23 13.85
C LEU A 154 12.91 -3.65 14.80
N ARG A 155 12.03 -2.70 15.18
CA ARG A 155 10.85 -2.99 16.02
C ARG A 155 9.84 -3.88 15.31
N SER A 156 9.59 -3.68 14.02
CA SER A 156 8.65 -4.53 13.26
C SER A 156 9.21 -5.93 13.07
N LEU A 157 10.52 -6.08 12.84
CA LEU A 157 11.18 -7.37 12.73
C LEU A 157 11.14 -8.13 14.06
N GLN A 158 11.34 -7.43 15.18
CA GLN A 158 11.22 -8.01 16.51
C GLN A 158 9.77 -8.44 16.81
N ALA A 159 8.77 -7.61 16.50
CA ALA A 159 7.37 -7.96 16.67
C ALA A 159 6.95 -9.16 15.79
N ALA A 160 7.45 -9.23 14.55
CA ALA A 160 7.22 -10.37 13.66
C ALA A 160 7.89 -11.65 14.19
N GLN A 161 9.10 -11.53 14.75
CA GLN A 161 9.81 -12.65 15.37
C GLN A 161 9.07 -13.17 16.60
N ASP A 162 8.56 -12.28 17.45
CA ASP A 162 7.76 -12.65 18.62
C ASP A 162 6.43 -13.29 18.22
N HIS A 163 5.77 -12.77 17.17
CA HIS A 163 4.57 -13.38 16.60
C HIS A 163 4.84 -14.79 16.07
N ASN A 164 5.91 -14.98 15.29
CA ASN A 164 6.31 -16.29 14.78
C ASN A 164 6.60 -17.28 15.93
N ARG A 165 7.21 -16.81 17.02
CA ARG A 165 7.46 -17.63 18.20
C ARG A 165 6.16 -18.06 18.89
N ALA A 166 5.20 -17.15 19.02
CA ALA A 166 3.88 -17.46 19.59
C ALA A 166 3.09 -18.45 18.71
N VAL A 167 3.12 -18.28 17.38
CA VAL A 167 2.46 -19.19 16.43
C VAL A 167 3.09 -20.58 16.50
N LEU A 168 4.42 -20.69 16.50
CA LEU A 168 5.10 -21.99 16.64
C LEU A 168 4.74 -22.70 17.95
N GLN A 169 4.54 -21.95 19.03
CA GLN A 169 4.12 -22.52 20.31
C GLN A 169 2.68 -23.01 20.26
N ALA A 170 1.75 -22.22 19.70
CA ALA A 170 0.37 -22.62 19.51
C ALA A 170 0.22 -23.87 18.62
N VAL A 171 1.04 -23.99 17.56
CA VAL A 171 1.05 -25.17 16.68
C VAL A 171 1.48 -26.43 17.44
N ARG A 172 2.50 -26.34 18.30
CA ARG A 172 2.92 -27.49 19.13
C ARG A 172 1.84 -27.90 20.13
N ASP A 173 1.19 -26.92 20.77
CA ASP A 173 0.11 -27.20 21.71
C ASP A 173 -1.11 -27.84 21.00
N GLN A 174 -1.39 -27.40 19.77
CA GLN A 174 -2.42 -28.00 18.92
C GLN A 174 -2.06 -29.43 18.50
N GLU A 175 -0.81 -29.68 18.10
CA GLU A 175 -0.32 -31.02 17.74
C GLU A 175 -0.51 -32.01 18.91
N HIS A 176 -0.15 -31.61 20.13
CA HIS A 176 -0.37 -32.42 21.32
C HIS A 176 -1.86 -32.70 21.58
N THR A 177 -2.71 -31.72 21.35
CA THR A 177 -4.16 -31.87 21.52
C THR A 177 -4.75 -32.83 20.48
N ILE A 178 -4.29 -32.73 19.22
CA ILE A 178 -4.71 -33.63 18.13
C ILE A 178 -4.23 -35.06 18.39
N LEU A 179 -2.97 -35.24 18.81
CA LEU A 179 -2.46 -36.58 19.13
C LEU A 179 -3.26 -37.22 20.26
N ARG A 180 -3.56 -36.47 21.33
CA ARG A 180 -4.39 -36.97 22.44
C ARG A 180 -5.80 -37.36 21.96
N SER A 181 -6.47 -36.49 21.20
CA SER A 181 -7.82 -36.80 20.71
C SER A 181 -7.83 -37.95 19.71
N THR A 182 -6.80 -38.09 18.89
CA THR A 182 -6.67 -39.20 17.94
C THR A 182 -6.51 -40.53 18.67
N GLU A 183 -5.72 -40.58 19.74
CA GLU A 183 -5.59 -41.79 20.56
C GLU A 183 -6.89 -42.13 21.30
N GLU A 184 -7.61 -41.13 21.80
CA GLU A 184 -8.95 -41.33 22.39
C GLU A 184 -9.96 -41.86 21.36
N ILE A 185 -9.99 -41.29 20.15
CA ILE A 185 -10.87 -41.74 19.06
C ILE A 185 -10.51 -43.17 18.63
N LYS A 186 -9.22 -43.50 18.49
CA LYS A 186 -8.77 -44.86 18.18
C LYS A 186 -9.25 -45.85 19.24
N ALA A 187 -9.12 -45.51 20.53
CA ALA A 187 -9.56 -46.37 21.62
C ALA A 187 -11.07 -46.63 21.56
N VAL A 188 -11.87 -45.59 21.34
CA VAL A 188 -13.33 -45.70 21.21
C VAL A 188 -13.72 -46.50 19.96
N ALA A 189 -13.09 -46.23 18.82
CA ALA A 189 -13.38 -46.92 17.56
C ALA A 189 -13.03 -48.41 17.64
N LEU A 190 -11.89 -48.77 18.24
CA LEU A 190 -11.50 -50.17 18.43
C LEU A 190 -12.47 -50.91 19.35
N ALA A 191 -12.91 -50.27 20.45
CA ALA A 191 -13.91 -50.83 21.34
C ALA A 191 -15.26 -51.06 20.61
N ALA A 192 -15.71 -50.08 19.82
CA ALA A 192 -16.93 -50.17 19.04
C ALA A 192 -16.86 -51.24 17.95
N ILE A 193 -15.74 -51.34 17.22
CA ILE A 193 -15.53 -52.38 16.20
C ILE A 193 -15.52 -53.77 16.85
N GLN A 194 -14.84 -53.95 17.99
CA GLN A 194 -14.86 -55.23 18.70
C GLN A 194 -16.29 -55.61 19.11
N GLN A 195 -17.03 -54.68 19.71
CA GLN A 195 -18.42 -54.91 20.13
C GLN A 195 -19.34 -55.23 18.94
N ALA A 196 -19.25 -54.45 17.85
CA ALA A 196 -20.03 -54.67 16.64
C ALA A 196 -19.65 -55.97 15.92
N SER A 197 -18.38 -56.37 15.92
CA SER A 197 -17.94 -57.63 15.31
C SER A 197 -18.48 -58.85 16.05
N LEU A 198 -18.55 -58.78 17.39
CA LEU A 198 -19.10 -59.83 18.23
C LEU A 198 -20.62 -59.95 18.02
N GLN A 199 -21.33 -58.83 18.05
CA GLN A 199 -22.79 -58.80 17.82
C GLN A 199 -23.16 -59.17 16.38
N SER A 200 -22.45 -58.66 15.38
CA SER A 200 -22.70 -58.94 13.96
C SER A 200 -22.43 -60.41 13.62
N ARG A 201 -21.35 -61.01 14.14
CA ARG A 201 -21.11 -62.44 13.93
C ARG A 201 -22.19 -63.30 14.55
N GLN A 202 -22.70 -62.95 15.74
CA GLN A 202 -23.81 -63.66 16.37
C GLN A 202 -25.11 -63.50 15.58
N HIS A 203 -25.48 -62.27 15.20
CA HIS A 203 -26.72 -62.02 14.48
C HIS A 203 -26.72 -62.49 13.03
N ILE A 204 -25.59 -62.43 12.31
CA ILE A 204 -25.50 -62.96 10.94
C ILE A 204 -25.56 -64.49 10.98
N VAL A 205 -24.90 -65.15 11.94
CA VAL A 205 -24.99 -66.61 12.09
C VAL A 205 -26.43 -67.03 12.43
N GLU A 206 -27.12 -66.32 13.32
CA GLU A 206 -28.52 -66.59 13.63
C GLU A 206 -29.48 -66.30 12.46
N GLN A 207 -29.38 -65.13 11.81
CA GLN A 207 -30.27 -64.78 10.69
C GLN A 207 -30.05 -65.60 9.43
N VAL A 208 -28.83 -66.10 9.21
CA VAL A 208 -28.53 -67.01 8.10
C VAL A 208 -29.03 -68.43 8.41
N LEU A 209 -29.01 -68.85 9.68
CA LEU A 209 -29.52 -70.16 10.08
C LEU A 209 -31.06 -70.20 10.17
N THR A 210 -31.76 -69.06 10.36
CA THR A 210 -33.21 -69.06 10.57
C THR A 210 -34.08 -68.62 9.40
N ARG A 211 -33.54 -68.17 8.25
CA ARG A 211 -34.37 -67.73 7.10
C ARG A 211 -34.62 -68.85 6.06
N PRO A 212 -35.85 -69.41 5.95
CA PRO A 212 -36.15 -70.50 5.01
C PRO A 212 -36.47 -70.06 3.56
N PHE A 213 -36.33 -68.78 3.20
CA PHE A 213 -36.99 -68.20 2.01
C PHE A 213 -36.04 -67.57 0.97
N LEU A 214 -34.99 -68.27 0.54
CA LEU A 214 -34.21 -67.86 -0.65
C LEU A 214 -34.23 -68.97 -1.70
N THR A 215 -35.40 -69.19 -2.32
CA THR A 215 -35.61 -70.19 -3.38
C THR A 215 -35.45 -69.62 -4.79
N SER A 216 -35.32 -68.29 -4.97
CA SER A 216 -35.12 -67.68 -6.29
C SER A 216 -33.63 -67.62 -6.67
N ALA A 217 -33.31 -68.00 -7.91
CA ALA A 217 -31.94 -67.98 -8.44
C ALA A 217 -31.37 -66.56 -8.58
N GLN A 218 -32.23 -65.54 -8.65
CA GLN A 218 -31.86 -64.13 -8.76
C GLN A 218 -31.25 -63.63 -7.43
N ASP A 219 -31.80 -64.06 -6.29
CA ASP A 219 -31.35 -63.61 -4.98
C ASP A 219 -29.97 -64.17 -4.59
N ARG A 220 -29.63 -65.38 -5.07
CA ARG A 220 -28.29 -65.95 -4.89
C ARG A 220 -27.19 -65.13 -5.58
N ARG A 221 -27.49 -64.49 -6.70
CA ARG A 221 -26.52 -63.60 -7.39
C ARG A 221 -26.30 -62.29 -6.62
N VAL A 222 -27.36 -61.73 -6.04
CA VAL A 222 -27.24 -60.51 -5.23
C VAL A 222 -26.48 -60.81 -3.93
N ALA A 223 -26.80 -61.92 -3.25
CA ALA A 223 -26.11 -62.34 -2.04
C ALA A 223 -24.61 -62.62 -2.26
N SER A 224 -24.24 -63.27 -3.36
CA SER A 224 -22.83 -63.53 -3.68
C SER A 224 -22.05 -62.27 -4.07
N ARG A 225 -22.69 -61.29 -4.72
CA ARG A 225 -22.09 -59.97 -5.00
C ARG A 225 -21.91 -59.16 -3.73
N ALA A 226 -22.93 -59.11 -2.87
CA ALA A 226 -22.85 -58.47 -1.56
C ALA A 226 -21.71 -59.07 -0.74
N LYS A 227 -21.63 -60.41 -0.66
CA LYS A 227 -20.55 -61.11 0.03
C LYS A 227 -19.16 -60.73 -0.49
N ARG A 228 -18.94 -60.71 -1.81
CA ARG A 228 -17.63 -60.28 -2.39
C ARG A 228 -17.26 -58.85 -2.05
N VAL A 229 -18.22 -57.93 -2.07
CA VAL A 229 -17.97 -56.52 -1.72
C VAL A 229 -17.62 -56.41 -0.24
N THR A 230 -18.34 -57.13 0.62
CA THR A 230 -18.06 -57.19 2.06
C THR A 230 -16.67 -57.78 2.33
N ASP A 231 -16.34 -58.92 1.72
CA ASP A 231 -15.02 -59.55 1.86
C ASP A 231 -13.90 -58.60 1.35
N MET A 232 -14.10 -57.91 0.23
CA MET A 232 -13.15 -56.91 -0.30
C MET A 232 -12.94 -55.72 0.65
N ILE A 233 -14.00 -55.25 1.31
CA ILE A 233 -13.90 -54.17 2.31
C ILE A 233 -13.11 -54.66 3.52
N PHE A 234 -13.38 -55.86 4.01
CA PHE A 234 -12.66 -56.43 5.16
C PHE A 234 -11.20 -56.74 4.85
N ASP A 235 -10.89 -57.27 3.67
CA ASP A 235 -9.52 -57.51 3.23
C ASP A 235 -8.75 -56.19 3.03
N SER A 236 -9.41 -55.15 2.53
CA SER A 236 -8.80 -53.81 2.38
C SER A 236 -8.54 -53.11 3.72
N LEU A 237 -9.28 -53.48 4.76
CA LEU A 237 -9.15 -52.94 6.12
C LEU A 237 -8.35 -53.86 7.07
N ALA A 238 -7.89 -55.02 6.60
CA ALA A 238 -7.15 -55.96 7.43
C ALA A 238 -5.85 -55.32 7.97
N PRO A 239 -5.41 -55.70 9.19
CA PRO A 239 -4.18 -55.16 9.79
C PRO A 239 -2.92 -55.38 8.93
N GLN A 240 -2.98 -56.40 8.08
CA GLN A 240 -1.88 -56.85 7.21
C GLN A 240 -1.75 -56.01 5.93
N THR A 241 -2.74 -55.16 5.61
CA THR A 241 -2.82 -54.40 4.36
C THR A 241 -1.91 -53.17 4.45
N PRO A 242 -1.08 -52.86 3.42
CA PRO A 242 -0.15 -51.73 3.46
C PRO A 242 -0.85 -50.39 3.75
N ALA A 243 -0.25 -49.56 4.60
CA ALA A 243 -0.86 -48.32 5.10
C ALA A 243 -1.32 -47.36 3.98
N ALA A 244 -0.52 -47.19 2.92
CA ALA A 244 -0.85 -46.33 1.78
C ALA A 244 -2.11 -46.80 1.00
N GLN A 245 -2.34 -48.11 0.92
CA GLN A 245 -3.51 -48.67 0.26
C GLN A 245 -4.77 -48.47 1.11
N ARG A 246 -4.63 -48.59 2.43
CA ARG A 246 -5.69 -48.32 3.40
C ARG A 246 -6.10 -46.84 3.42
N ASP A 247 -5.15 -45.92 3.39
CA ASP A 247 -5.46 -44.48 3.39
C ASP A 247 -6.17 -44.03 2.11
N ARG A 248 -5.76 -44.58 0.96
CA ARG A 248 -6.43 -44.33 -0.33
C ARG A 248 -7.84 -44.89 -0.36
N PHE A 249 -8.05 -46.07 0.23
CA PHE A 249 -9.35 -46.69 0.36
C PHE A 249 -10.27 -45.90 1.30
N LEU A 250 -9.77 -45.43 2.44
CA LEU A 250 -10.52 -44.58 3.38
C LEU A 250 -10.91 -43.24 2.76
N SER A 251 -10.02 -42.61 1.99
CA SER A 251 -10.31 -41.35 1.28
C SER A 251 -11.42 -41.51 0.24
N LEU A 252 -11.48 -42.65 -0.44
CA LEU A 252 -12.54 -42.95 -1.41
C LEU A 252 -13.87 -43.31 -0.74
N LEU A 253 -13.82 -43.89 0.45
CA LEU A 253 -15.02 -44.26 1.21
C LEU A 253 -15.62 -43.11 2.03
N ALA A 254 -14.84 -42.08 2.38
CA ALA A 254 -15.33 -40.97 3.20
C ALA A 254 -16.63 -40.31 2.65
N PRO A 255 -16.75 -40.00 1.35
CA PRO A 255 -18.00 -39.44 0.81
C PRO A 255 -19.17 -40.44 0.87
N ILE A 256 -18.88 -41.74 0.70
CA ILE A 256 -19.87 -42.81 0.73
C ILE A 256 -20.37 -43.04 2.16
N PHE A 257 -19.49 -42.95 3.15
CA PHE A 257 -19.88 -43.02 4.56
C PHE A 257 -20.70 -41.80 5.00
N VAL A 258 -20.32 -40.59 4.57
CA VAL A 258 -21.09 -39.37 4.86
C VAL A 258 -22.48 -39.44 4.23
N ALA A 259 -22.57 -39.84 2.96
CA ALA A 259 -23.85 -40.00 2.27
C ALA A 259 -24.69 -41.15 2.86
N GLY A 260 -24.06 -42.29 3.16
CA GLY A 260 -24.71 -43.45 3.75
C GLY A 260 -25.23 -43.18 5.17
N ALA A 261 -24.46 -42.50 6.01
CA ALA A 261 -24.88 -42.08 7.34
C ALA A 261 -26.07 -41.11 7.27
N ALA A 262 -26.05 -40.16 6.34
CA ALA A 262 -27.18 -39.26 6.10
C ALA A 262 -28.44 -40.01 5.66
N LEU A 263 -28.30 -41.03 4.79
CA LEU A 263 -29.42 -41.82 4.26
C LEU A 263 -30.00 -42.80 5.29
N VAL A 264 -29.14 -43.42 6.10
CA VAL A 264 -29.57 -44.25 7.24
C VAL A 264 -30.28 -43.40 8.29
N ALA A 265 -29.76 -42.21 8.60
CA ALA A 265 -30.44 -41.29 9.51
C ALA A 265 -31.78 -40.78 8.94
N GLN A 266 -31.88 -40.56 7.64
CA GLN A 266 -33.13 -40.18 6.99
C GLN A 266 -34.19 -41.30 7.04
N THR A 267 -33.79 -42.56 6.99
CA THR A 267 -34.71 -43.70 6.95
C THR A 267 -35.16 -44.19 8.33
N HIS A 268 -34.33 -44.03 9.36
CA HIS A 268 -34.59 -44.56 10.70
C HIS A 268 -35.06 -43.54 11.73
N VAL A 269 -34.82 -42.24 11.49
CA VAL A 269 -35.19 -41.22 12.47
C VAL A 269 -36.60 -40.71 12.14
N SER A 270 -37.46 -40.61 13.16
CA SER A 270 -38.84 -40.16 12.99
C SER A 270 -38.92 -38.80 12.27
N SER A 271 -40.00 -38.56 11.52
CA SER A 271 -40.23 -37.36 10.70
C SER A 271 -39.92 -36.04 11.42
N GLN A 272 -40.04 -36.02 12.74
CA GLN A 272 -39.81 -34.86 13.59
C GLN A 272 -38.34 -34.40 13.69
N TRP A 273 -37.36 -35.25 13.35
CA TRP A 273 -35.92 -34.95 13.46
C TRP A 273 -35.19 -34.86 12.13
N HIS A 274 -35.89 -35.04 11.00
CA HIS A 274 -35.30 -34.97 9.66
C HIS A 274 -34.56 -33.64 9.42
N SER A 275 -35.10 -32.54 9.95
CA SER A 275 -34.50 -31.21 9.86
C SER A 275 -33.18 -31.08 10.63
N ILE A 276 -32.98 -31.86 11.69
CA ILE A 276 -31.79 -31.76 12.57
C ILE A 276 -30.59 -32.51 11.96
N VAL A 277 -30.82 -33.60 11.22
CA VAL A 277 -29.72 -34.39 10.62
C VAL A 277 -29.34 -33.92 9.21
N PHE A 278 -30.28 -33.31 8.47
CA PHE A 278 -29.96 -32.72 7.16
C PHE A 278 -29.04 -31.51 7.26
N LEU A 279 -29.20 -30.71 8.31
CA LEU A 279 -28.44 -29.49 8.51
C LEU A 279 -26.91 -29.73 8.57
N PRO A 280 -26.37 -30.65 9.39
CA PRO A 280 -24.93 -30.90 9.43
C PRO A 280 -24.35 -31.48 8.13
N ALA A 281 -25.10 -32.30 7.39
CA ALA A 281 -24.66 -32.83 6.10
C ALA A 281 -24.59 -31.71 5.02
N ILE A 282 -25.59 -30.82 5.01
CA ILE A 282 -25.59 -29.62 4.16
C ILE A 282 -24.48 -28.68 4.59
N CYS A 283 -24.27 -28.48 5.90
CA CYS A 283 -23.17 -27.66 6.42
C CYS A 283 -21.80 -28.25 6.03
N ALA A 284 -21.60 -29.57 6.09
CA ALA A 284 -20.35 -30.19 5.68
C ALA A 284 -20.07 -30.00 4.17
N LEU A 285 -21.09 -30.16 3.32
CA LEU A 285 -20.99 -29.88 1.89
C LEU A 285 -20.74 -28.40 1.61
N LEU A 286 -21.43 -27.49 2.31
CA LEU A 286 -21.24 -26.05 2.18
C LEU A 286 -19.84 -25.63 2.64
N VAL A 287 -19.34 -26.16 3.76
CA VAL A 287 -17.97 -25.91 4.23
C VAL A 287 -16.97 -26.41 3.20
N GLN A 288 -17.20 -27.56 2.57
CA GLN A 288 -16.30 -28.08 1.54
C GLN A 288 -16.31 -27.21 0.27
N VAL A 289 -17.47 -26.74 -0.17
CA VAL A 289 -17.61 -25.82 -1.32
C VAL A 289 -17.01 -24.45 -1.00
N LEU A 290 -17.28 -23.90 0.19
CA LEU A 290 -16.70 -22.64 0.65
C LEU A 290 -15.19 -22.75 0.84
N TRP A 291 -14.68 -23.88 1.30
CA TRP A 291 -13.25 -24.14 1.40
C TRP A 291 -12.60 -24.16 0.01
N LEU A 292 -13.22 -24.85 -0.95
CA LEU A 292 -12.79 -24.84 -2.36
C LEU A 292 -12.85 -23.44 -2.99
N GLN A 293 -13.88 -22.64 -2.70
CA GLN A 293 -14.02 -21.27 -3.19
C GLN A 293 -13.06 -20.29 -2.49
N SER A 294 -12.85 -20.42 -1.18
CA SER A 294 -11.86 -19.62 -0.43
C SER A 294 -10.42 -19.96 -0.81
N SER A 295 -10.22 -21.15 -1.40
CA SER A 295 -8.94 -21.57 -1.99
C SER A 295 -8.79 -21.14 -3.45
N THR A 296 -9.78 -20.44 -4.05
CA THR A 296 -9.49 -19.72 -5.29
C THR A 296 -8.55 -18.58 -4.94
N PRO A 297 -7.33 -18.53 -5.53
CA PRO A 297 -6.37 -17.49 -5.19
C PRO A 297 -7.02 -16.15 -5.52
N MET A 298 -7.26 -15.35 -4.47
CA MET A 298 -8.03 -14.10 -4.51
C MET A 298 -7.48 -13.09 -5.53
N TYR A 299 -6.25 -13.31 -5.98
CA TYR A 299 -5.66 -12.72 -7.16
C TYR A 299 -4.95 -13.86 -7.89
N ALA A 300 -5.08 -13.95 -9.22
CA ALA A 300 -4.08 -14.66 -10.00
C ALA A 300 -2.76 -13.94 -9.71
N GLY A 301 -1.99 -14.45 -8.75
CA GLY A 301 -0.81 -13.77 -8.23
C GLY A 301 0.10 -13.46 -9.40
N PHE A 302 0.18 -12.19 -9.76
CA PHE A 302 1.15 -11.74 -10.72
C PHE A 302 2.48 -11.73 -9.99
N ASN A 303 3.23 -12.82 -10.14
CA ASN A 303 4.55 -12.98 -9.56
C ASN A 303 5.61 -12.58 -10.60
N HIS A 304 6.88 -12.62 -10.20
CA HIS A 304 7.99 -12.33 -11.12
C HIS A 304 8.05 -13.29 -12.33
N GLU A 305 7.31 -14.40 -12.33
CA GLU A 305 7.34 -15.42 -13.39
C GLU A 305 6.33 -15.14 -14.52
N ASN A 306 5.33 -14.28 -14.29
CA ASN A 306 4.23 -14.06 -15.24
C ASN A 306 3.88 -12.58 -15.51
N ALA A 307 4.63 -11.64 -14.94
CA ALA A 307 4.43 -10.21 -15.11
C ALA A 307 5.74 -9.46 -15.27
N ILE A 308 5.66 -8.26 -15.86
CA ILE A 308 6.74 -7.28 -15.84
C ILE A 308 6.38 -6.15 -14.87
N PHE A 309 7.38 -5.37 -14.47
CA PHE A 309 7.19 -4.18 -13.66
C PHE A 309 7.45 -2.95 -14.50
N LEU A 310 6.51 -2.02 -14.52
CA LEU A 310 6.66 -0.71 -15.12
C LEU A 310 6.78 0.30 -14.00
N VAL A 311 7.87 1.06 -13.96
CA VAL A 311 7.97 2.29 -13.18
C VAL A 311 7.52 3.40 -14.11
N ASP A 312 6.41 4.03 -13.79
CA ASP A 312 5.88 5.10 -14.62
C ASP A 312 6.67 6.41 -14.48
N PHE A 313 6.20 7.46 -15.17
CA PHE A 313 6.84 8.77 -15.15
C PHE A 313 6.64 9.54 -13.83
N PHE A 314 5.72 9.10 -12.95
CA PHE A 314 5.60 9.59 -11.57
C PHE A 314 6.48 8.81 -10.58
N GLY A 315 7.08 7.71 -11.02
CA GLY A 315 7.90 6.81 -10.19
C GLY A 315 7.11 5.67 -9.55
N ASP A 316 5.82 5.52 -9.86
CA ASP A 316 4.97 4.48 -9.32
C ASP A 316 5.22 3.14 -10.03
N LYS A 317 5.26 2.06 -9.24
CA LYS A 317 5.55 0.71 -9.73
C LYS A 317 4.25 -0.03 -10.02
N ILE A 318 4.01 -0.28 -11.30
CA ILE A 318 2.83 -0.94 -11.85
C ILE A 318 3.21 -2.35 -12.28
N THR A 319 2.42 -3.35 -11.87
CA THR A 319 2.62 -4.74 -12.30
C THR A 319 1.79 -5.00 -13.54
N VAL A 320 2.45 -5.28 -14.66
CA VAL A 320 1.79 -5.50 -15.95
C VAL A 320 1.82 -6.99 -16.30
N PRO A 321 0.65 -7.64 -16.44
CA PRO A 321 0.59 -9.03 -16.87
C PRO A 321 1.33 -9.23 -18.19
N PHE A 322 2.19 -10.25 -18.28
CA PHE A 322 3.05 -10.47 -19.45
C PHE A 322 2.25 -10.66 -20.75
N GLN A 323 0.98 -11.04 -20.64
CA GLN A 323 0.04 -11.17 -21.74
C GLN A 323 -0.16 -9.85 -22.51
N PHE A 324 -0.15 -8.70 -21.83
CA PHE A 324 -0.24 -7.37 -22.46
C PHE A 324 1.09 -6.91 -23.08
N CYS A 325 2.17 -7.65 -22.82
CA CYS A 325 3.52 -7.29 -23.22
C CYS A 325 4.00 -8.05 -24.46
N ARG A 326 3.12 -8.79 -25.14
CA ARG A 326 3.48 -9.60 -26.32
C ARG A 326 4.00 -8.77 -27.50
N THR A 327 3.49 -7.56 -27.66
CA THR A 327 3.94 -6.60 -28.68
C THR A 327 3.95 -5.21 -28.07
N SER A 328 4.82 -4.33 -28.58
CA SER A 328 4.86 -2.93 -28.15
C SER A 328 3.52 -2.23 -28.34
N GLU A 329 2.76 -2.63 -29.38
CA GLU A 329 1.43 -2.10 -29.67
C GLU A 329 0.38 -2.51 -28.63
N MET A 330 0.40 -3.77 -28.19
CA MET A 330 -0.51 -4.25 -27.15
C MET A 330 -0.21 -3.59 -25.81
N PHE A 331 1.08 -3.42 -25.51
CA PHE A 331 1.52 -2.72 -24.31
C PHE A 331 1.09 -1.25 -24.34
N HIS A 332 1.23 -0.58 -25.48
CA HIS A 332 0.74 0.78 -25.65
C HIS A 332 -0.78 0.90 -25.44
N ARG A 333 -1.59 -0.03 -25.96
CA ARG A 333 -3.04 -0.04 -25.69
C ARG A 333 -3.36 -0.25 -24.21
N PHE A 334 -2.55 -1.05 -23.52
CA PHE A 334 -2.66 -1.18 -22.07
C PHE A 334 -2.38 0.15 -21.37
N LEU A 335 -1.33 0.89 -21.78
CA LEU A 335 -1.06 2.23 -21.24
C LEU A 335 -2.18 3.23 -21.55
N ASP A 336 -2.71 3.26 -22.77
CA ASP A 336 -3.83 4.15 -23.15
C ASP A 336 -5.07 3.89 -22.29
N LEU A 337 -5.35 2.62 -21.95
CA LEU A 337 -6.42 2.27 -21.02
C LEU A 337 -6.08 2.62 -19.57
N LEU A 338 -4.84 2.36 -19.14
CA LEU A 338 -4.39 2.65 -17.77
C LEU A 338 -4.50 4.14 -17.43
N TYR A 339 -4.16 5.00 -18.39
CA TYR A 339 -4.19 6.46 -18.23
C TYR A 339 -5.48 7.10 -18.75
N SER A 340 -6.51 6.33 -19.12
CA SER A 340 -7.77 6.90 -19.62
C SER A 340 -8.52 7.72 -18.58
N ASP A 341 -8.37 7.36 -17.31
CA ASP A 341 -9.06 7.97 -16.18
C ASP A 341 -8.17 8.95 -15.39
N SER A 342 -6.94 9.16 -15.84
CA SER A 342 -5.97 10.09 -15.24
C SER A 342 -6.17 11.53 -15.75
N ASP A 343 -5.42 12.48 -15.20
CA ASP A 343 -5.41 13.87 -15.68
C ASP A 343 -5.18 13.96 -17.20
N ASN A 344 -5.85 14.94 -17.83
CA ASN A 344 -5.86 15.12 -19.29
C ASN A 344 -4.46 15.19 -19.91
N ASP A 345 -3.48 15.70 -19.18
CA ASP A 345 -2.12 15.88 -19.68
C ASP A 345 -1.40 14.53 -19.85
N ALA A 346 -1.43 13.67 -18.82
CA ALA A 346 -0.86 12.32 -18.85
C ALA A 346 -1.46 11.47 -19.98
N MET A 347 -2.80 11.49 -20.09
CA MET A 347 -3.52 10.80 -21.16
C MET A 347 -3.05 11.27 -22.53
N THR A 348 -2.86 12.59 -22.71
CA THR A 348 -2.43 13.17 -23.99
C THR A 348 -1.02 12.70 -24.36
N PHE A 349 -0.06 12.67 -23.42
CA PHE A 349 1.29 12.17 -23.68
C PHE A 349 1.28 10.70 -24.11
N VAL A 350 0.56 9.85 -23.37
CA VAL A 350 0.48 8.41 -23.66
C VAL A 350 -0.18 8.19 -25.01
N ARG A 351 -1.34 8.80 -25.27
CA ARG A 351 -2.09 8.67 -26.53
C ARG A 351 -1.28 9.16 -27.73
N SER A 352 -0.47 10.20 -27.56
CA SER A 352 0.44 10.71 -28.60
C SER A 352 1.76 9.95 -28.71
N ARG A 353 1.99 8.89 -27.91
CA ARG A 353 3.24 8.12 -27.83
C ARG A 353 4.46 9.00 -27.52
N LEU A 354 4.28 10.04 -26.73
CA LEU A 354 5.34 10.94 -26.28
C LEU A 354 6.02 10.39 -25.03
N TYR A 355 6.40 9.11 -25.09
CA TYR A 355 7.12 8.43 -24.01
C TYR A 355 8.17 7.47 -24.57
N GLU A 356 9.19 7.22 -23.77
CA GLU A 356 10.24 6.24 -24.03
C GLU A 356 10.29 5.23 -22.90
N LEU A 357 10.71 4.01 -23.23
CA LEU A 357 10.84 2.93 -22.27
C LEU A 357 12.30 2.53 -22.17
N TYR A 358 12.79 2.42 -20.94
CA TYR A 358 14.15 2.06 -20.61
C TYR A 358 14.15 0.79 -19.77
N LEU A 359 15.13 -0.08 -19.94
CA LEU A 359 15.36 -1.15 -18.99
C LEU A 359 16.04 -0.58 -17.75
N ARG A 360 15.46 -0.78 -16.56
CA ARG A 360 15.91 -0.14 -15.31
C ARG A 360 17.41 -0.35 -15.01
N ASP A 361 17.90 -1.57 -15.22
CA ASP A 361 19.26 -1.93 -14.79
C ASP A 361 20.33 -1.46 -15.79
N SER A 362 20.00 -1.30 -17.07
CA SER A 362 20.97 -0.98 -18.12
C SER A 362 20.77 0.39 -18.75
N SER A 363 19.66 1.06 -18.45
CA SER A 363 19.19 2.28 -19.12
C SER A 363 19.15 2.14 -20.65
N GLN A 364 19.01 0.92 -21.17
CA GLN A 364 18.92 0.68 -22.61
C GLN A 364 17.52 1.05 -23.12
N LEU A 365 17.48 1.81 -24.21
CA LEU A 365 16.25 2.22 -24.86
C LEU A 365 15.55 1.02 -25.52
N ILE A 366 14.28 0.82 -25.16
CA ILE A 366 13.41 -0.21 -25.71
C ILE A 366 12.59 0.41 -26.84
N SER A 367 12.78 -0.15 -28.03
CA SER A 367 12.09 0.19 -29.27
C SER A 367 11.22 -0.97 -29.73
N SER A 368 10.34 -0.74 -30.71
CA SER A 368 9.54 -1.81 -31.32
C SER A 368 10.41 -2.91 -31.94
N GLY A 369 11.59 -2.56 -32.47
CA GLY A 369 12.50 -3.50 -33.14
C GLY A 369 13.25 -4.43 -32.19
N ASN A 370 13.45 -4.02 -30.93
CA ASN A 370 14.16 -4.82 -29.92
C ASN A 370 13.24 -5.29 -28.77
N TRP A 371 11.92 -5.05 -28.88
CA TRP A 371 10.92 -5.34 -27.85
C TRP A 371 11.03 -6.75 -27.28
N LEU A 372 11.00 -7.77 -28.15
CA LEU A 372 11.03 -9.18 -27.72
C LEU A 372 12.33 -9.60 -27.04
N SER A 373 13.42 -8.86 -27.24
CA SER A 373 14.71 -9.16 -26.62
C SER A 373 14.80 -8.66 -25.19
N TYR A 374 14.05 -7.62 -24.84
CA TYR A 374 14.11 -6.96 -23.52
C TYR A 374 12.90 -7.24 -22.64
N ILE A 375 11.76 -7.64 -23.22
CA ILE A 375 10.51 -7.83 -22.52
C ILE A 375 10.35 -9.31 -22.16
N LEU A 376 10.89 -9.67 -20.99
CA LEU A 376 10.78 -11.00 -20.38
C LEU A 376 10.02 -10.91 -19.04
N PRO A 377 9.35 -11.99 -18.58
CA PRO A 377 8.78 -12.00 -17.25
C PRO A 377 9.82 -11.63 -16.19
N GLY A 378 9.43 -10.76 -15.26
CA GLY A 378 10.29 -10.20 -14.23
C GLY A 378 11.05 -8.93 -14.64
N ALA A 379 11.07 -8.56 -15.93
CA ALA A 379 11.73 -7.35 -16.38
C ALA A 379 11.15 -6.10 -15.70
N CYS A 380 12.02 -5.14 -15.38
CA CYS A 380 11.65 -3.85 -14.81
C CYS A 380 11.93 -2.74 -15.83
N LEU A 381 10.88 -2.07 -16.27
CA LEU A 381 10.93 -0.98 -17.24
C LEU A 381 10.77 0.35 -16.51
N GLU A 382 11.41 1.39 -17.00
CA GLU A 382 11.21 2.77 -16.57
C GLU A 382 10.67 3.58 -17.75
N MET A 383 9.64 4.38 -17.49
CA MET A 383 8.98 5.20 -18.50
C MET A 383 9.42 6.65 -18.38
N GLY A 384 9.99 7.21 -19.45
CA GLY A 384 10.33 8.63 -19.57
C GLY A 384 9.34 9.36 -20.48
N ILE A 385 9.11 10.66 -20.24
CA ILE A 385 8.33 11.52 -21.12
C ILE A 385 9.25 12.16 -22.17
N ILE A 386 8.82 12.18 -23.43
CA ILE A 386 9.50 12.92 -24.48
C ILE A 386 8.96 14.34 -24.50
N LEU A 387 9.83 15.29 -24.14
CA LEU A 387 9.53 16.71 -24.23
C LEU A 387 9.90 17.20 -25.62
N VAL A 388 8.89 17.37 -26.47
CA VAL A 388 9.08 17.97 -27.79
C VAL A 388 8.99 19.49 -27.63
N PRO A 389 10.09 20.24 -27.85
CA PRO A 389 10.02 21.69 -27.81
C PRO A 389 8.98 22.15 -28.83
N ALA A 390 8.14 23.13 -28.47
CA ALA A 390 7.18 23.74 -29.38
C ALA A 390 7.92 24.47 -30.52
N LEU A 391 8.44 23.72 -31.48
CA LEU A 391 9.07 24.22 -32.68
C LEU A 391 7.95 24.72 -33.59
N ASN A 392 7.81 26.04 -33.62
CA ASN A 392 6.74 26.77 -34.31
C ASN A 392 6.63 26.51 -35.82
N THR A 393 7.48 25.69 -36.45
CA THR A 393 7.33 25.33 -37.87
C THR A 393 8.05 24.01 -38.18
N ALA A 394 7.31 23.05 -38.74
CA ALA A 394 7.71 21.73 -39.26
C ALA A 394 7.60 20.53 -38.27
N THR A 395 6.38 20.01 -38.20
CA THR A 395 5.89 18.82 -37.49
C THR A 395 6.37 17.50 -38.09
N LEU A 396 7.65 17.16 -38.05
CA LEU A 396 8.11 15.80 -38.42
C LEU A 396 8.48 15.01 -37.15
N CYS A 397 7.95 13.81 -37.02
CA CYS A 397 8.34 12.89 -35.95
C CYS A 397 9.84 12.59 -36.05
N PRO A 398 10.64 12.74 -34.97
CA PRO A 398 12.08 12.49 -35.02
C PRO A 398 12.43 11.03 -35.35
N TYR A 399 11.52 10.09 -35.12
CA TYR A 399 11.75 8.66 -35.34
C TYR A 399 11.32 8.16 -36.73
N CYS A 400 10.11 8.50 -37.17
CA CYS A 400 9.57 8.00 -38.44
C CYS A 400 9.49 9.05 -39.55
N GLN A 401 9.84 10.31 -39.26
CA GLN A 401 9.71 11.45 -40.18
C GLN A 401 8.29 11.63 -40.74
N CYS A 402 7.25 11.07 -40.11
CA CYS A 402 5.88 11.31 -40.51
C CYS A 402 5.42 12.70 -40.01
N LYS A 403 4.56 13.36 -40.79
CA LYS A 403 3.95 14.63 -40.39
C LYS A 403 2.92 14.40 -39.29
N TYR A 404 3.04 15.12 -38.17
CA TYR A 404 1.97 15.18 -37.18
C TYR A 404 0.92 16.20 -37.61
N ASP A 405 -0.34 15.77 -37.69
CA ASP A 405 -1.49 16.64 -37.87
C ASP A 405 -1.92 17.16 -36.48
N VAL A 406 -1.15 18.12 -35.96
CA VAL A 406 -1.41 18.70 -34.63
C VAL A 406 -2.52 19.74 -34.78
N LYS A 407 -3.72 19.45 -34.25
CA LYS A 407 -4.72 20.48 -33.99
C LYS A 407 -4.14 21.45 -32.96
N ALA A 408 -3.78 22.64 -33.41
CA ALA A 408 -3.11 23.66 -32.62
C ALA A 408 -3.92 24.04 -31.37
N GLY A 409 -3.25 24.11 -30.22
CA GLY A 409 -3.75 24.87 -29.07
C GLY A 409 -3.50 24.28 -27.69
N TYR A 410 -2.28 23.90 -27.32
CA TYR A 410 -1.89 23.79 -25.90
C TYR A 410 -0.42 24.19 -25.70
N GLU A 411 -0.17 25.22 -24.90
CA GLU A 411 1.11 25.47 -24.23
C GLU A 411 1.11 24.67 -22.93
N VAL A 412 2.12 23.83 -22.72
CA VAL A 412 2.34 23.13 -21.43
C VAL A 412 3.42 23.89 -20.67
N ILE A 413 3.10 24.28 -19.45
CA ILE A 413 4.00 24.91 -18.47
C ILE A 413 4.50 23.80 -17.54
N TRP A 414 5.80 23.87 -17.21
CA TRP A 414 6.57 22.91 -16.39
C TRP A 414 6.13 22.82 -14.93
#